data_AF-A0A1N6M9X9-F1
#
_entry.id   AF-A0A1N6M9X9-F1
#
_cell.length_a   1.000
_cell.length_b   1.000
_cell.length_c   1.000
_cell.angle_alpha   90.00
_cell.angle_beta   90.00
_cell.angle_gamma   90.00
#
_symmetry.space_group_name_H-M   'P 1'
#
loop_
_entity.id
_entity.type
_entity.pdbx_description
1 polymer ?
#
loop_
_entity_poly.entity_id
_entity_poly.type
_entity_poly.pdbx_seq_one_letter_code
_entity_poly.pdbx_strand_id
1 'polypeptide(L)'
;MNSYQENLQEVVGTSLDALYAQQQKLASQRRGAQYSLYYAQGAQLTAFDNLESTSEQLEAVRLSNQQGVKNDNLMNNLVESTHLIQSNVATTVSNSATAATNVQTAATAVAKLAGDIGSALNIAAAACYGTDIYKKTLEANAFIRETANQAEYASQKAMEASSSSSEVIAKELESSATRSKSELEKLLAAAQTQFKSLSSARVADQEALFTASQTEKKAEGALEDAQSAESAIDGTVQDSNDTLNFNLTAVAQGDQQITVSFQPFTSAFTQLPEQCATQLGKTDGSTLRDPAQHYFVFVVSADKKSSIKQDQVESTFAEYQKDRFTEVTPDDQGHYQTTLKYGDSCLDFSGKPLQLGRDYLVYMYVVLDLTYQKYIGSYSNVLSSASPAVTLLTKLPVAQKISFDDDSRQILFMVTGSKGKYEPEFRVMLLPAYQPSTGGLMVAPLPPEAGCSALNFYFNQSIAMQVSSANYQLAHIESSKVKSGKRVHRMAAAVPDDMTDNFGNPLIAGASYIPVVLTTPASGVDQGCYASSLSALDTDPVIIIPSEDHLGQLQPSASTAQVTDKDDSEEKKTRRSAKKNEADDEQE
;
A
#
# COMPACT_ATOMS: atom_id res chain seq x y z
N MET A 1 -2.35 65.08 -8.24
CA MET A 1 -2.83 64.37 -9.45
C MET A 1 -1.75 63.36 -9.77
N ASN A 2 -2.08 62.08 -9.80
CA ASN A 2 -1.09 61.06 -10.14
C ASN A 2 -0.65 61.26 -11.59
N SER A 3 0.64 61.07 -11.86
CA SER A 3 1.16 61.09 -13.22
C SER A 3 0.66 59.88 -14.02
N TYR A 4 0.75 59.93 -15.35
CA TYR A 4 0.45 58.77 -16.20
C TYR A 4 1.28 57.54 -15.81
N GLN A 5 2.55 57.74 -15.47
CA GLN A 5 3.47 56.65 -15.08
C GLN A 5 3.07 56.01 -13.75
N GLU A 6 2.63 56.80 -12.76
CA GLU A 6 2.14 56.28 -11.50
C GLU A 6 0.86 55.45 -11.68
N ASN A 7 -0.08 55.93 -12.50
CA ASN A 7 -1.29 55.16 -12.80
C ASN A 7 -0.97 53.88 -13.58
N LEU A 8 -0.02 53.92 -14.51
CA LEU A 8 0.43 52.74 -15.25
C LEU A 8 1.08 51.72 -14.30
N GLN A 9 1.97 52.17 -13.43
CA GLN A 9 2.62 51.31 -12.43
C GLN A 9 1.57 50.68 -11.50
N GLU A 10 0.59 51.45 -11.02
CA GLU A 10 -0.48 50.95 -10.15
C GLU A 10 -1.35 49.89 -10.83
N VAL A 11 -1.73 50.13 -12.10
CA VAL A 11 -2.54 49.18 -12.88
C VAL A 11 -1.75 47.90 -13.22
N VAL A 12 -0.50 48.03 -13.65
CA VAL A 12 0.37 46.87 -13.94
C VAL A 12 0.61 46.07 -12.67
N GLY A 13 0.94 46.74 -11.56
CA GLY A 13 1.16 46.12 -10.26
C GLY A 13 -0.07 45.37 -9.78
N THR A 14 -1.25 46.00 -9.82
CA THR A 14 -2.51 45.35 -9.41
C THR A 14 -2.85 44.14 -10.30
N SER A 15 -2.59 44.22 -11.60
CA SER A 15 -2.85 43.13 -12.54
C SER A 15 -1.90 41.96 -12.32
N LEU A 16 -0.61 42.22 -12.19
CA LEU A 16 0.40 41.19 -11.90
C LEU A 16 0.14 40.53 -10.53
N ASP A 17 -0.27 41.31 -9.53
CA ASP A 17 -0.63 40.78 -8.22
C ASP A 17 -1.80 39.81 -8.27
N ALA A 18 -2.84 40.15 -9.04
CA ALA A 18 -3.96 39.26 -9.27
C ALA A 18 -3.53 37.97 -10.00
N LEU A 19 -2.62 38.08 -10.96
CA LEU A 19 -2.06 36.93 -11.67
C LEU A 19 -1.19 36.05 -10.75
N TYR A 20 -0.31 36.63 -9.93
CA TYR A 20 0.50 35.88 -8.96
C TYR A 20 -0.35 35.20 -7.90
N ALA A 21 -1.39 35.87 -7.39
CA ALA A 21 -2.34 35.26 -6.46
C ALA A 21 -3.09 34.08 -7.09
N GLN A 22 -3.50 34.21 -8.36
CA GLN A 22 -4.13 33.14 -9.11
C GLN A 22 -3.16 31.99 -9.42
N GLN A 23 -1.91 32.28 -9.75
CA GLN A 23 -0.83 31.29 -9.93
C GLN A 23 -0.60 30.50 -8.65
N GLN A 24 -0.49 31.17 -7.49
CA GLN A 24 -0.34 30.50 -6.19
C GLN A 24 -1.55 29.61 -5.86
N LYS A 25 -2.77 30.07 -6.17
CA LYS A 25 -4.00 29.29 -6.01
C LYS A 25 -3.99 28.04 -6.89
N LEU A 26 -3.63 28.16 -8.16
CA LEU A 26 -3.55 27.04 -9.10
C LEU A 26 -2.44 26.05 -8.71
N ALA A 27 -1.28 26.53 -8.28
CA ALA A 27 -0.21 25.68 -7.74
C ALA A 27 -0.68 24.91 -6.49
N SER A 28 -1.48 25.54 -5.61
CA SER A 28 -2.09 24.85 -4.48
C SER A 28 -3.14 23.81 -4.91
N GLN A 29 -3.94 24.10 -5.94
CA GLN A 29 -4.91 23.15 -6.50
C GLN A 29 -4.22 21.95 -7.13
N ARG A 30 -3.14 22.16 -7.89
CA ARG A 30 -2.31 21.09 -8.43
C ARG A 30 -1.73 20.22 -7.32
N ARG A 31 -1.17 20.81 -6.26
CA ARG A 31 -0.71 20.03 -5.09
C ARG A 31 -1.85 19.19 -4.48
N GLY A 32 -3.04 19.77 -4.34
CA GLY A 32 -4.24 19.04 -3.91
C GLY A 32 -4.59 17.85 -4.81
N ALA A 33 -4.54 18.03 -6.12
CA ALA A 33 -4.77 16.98 -7.09
C ALA A 33 -3.69 15.88 -7.05
N GLN A 34 -2.42 16.25 -6.86
CA GLN A 34 -1.31 15.31 -6.65
C GLN A 34 -1.52 14.42 -5.42
N TYR A 35 -1.94 15.00 -4.29
CA TYR A 35 -2.29 14.22 -3.10
C TYR A 35 -3.46 13.29 -3.36
N SER A 36 -4.48 13.78 -4.06
CA SER A 36 -5.67 13.00 -4.38
C SER A 36 -5.33 11.79 -5.26
N LEU A 37 -4.46 11.97 -6.25
CA LEU A 37 -3.97 10.88 -7.10
C LEU A 37 -3.13 9.88 -6.29
N TYR A 38 -2.20 10.35 -5.45
CA TYR A 38 -1.39 9.49 -4.59
C TYR A 38 -2.25 8.58 -3.69
N TYR A 39 -3.24 9.13 -2.98
CA TYR A 39 -4.09 8.33 -2.11
C TYR A 39 -5.01 7.39 -2.91
N ALA A 40 -5.48 7.81 -4.09
CA ALA A 40 -6.30 6.96 -4.95
C ALA A 40 -5.50 5.76 -5.50
N GLN A 41 -4.24 5.98 -5.90
CA GLN A 41 -3.32 4.92 -6.33
C GLN A 41 -2.98 3.97 -5.18
N GLY A 42 -2.77 4.49 -3.97
CA GLY A 42 -2.60 3.68 -2.76
C GLY A 42 -3.81 2.76 -2.50
N ALA A 43 -5.03 3.30 -2.58
CA ALA A 43 -6.24 2.51 -2.42
C ALA A 43 -6.42 1.43 -3.51
N GLN A 44 -5.99 1.74 -4.74
CA GLN A 44 -6.01 0.77 -5.85
C GLN A 44 -5.03 -0.37 -5.62
N LEU A 45 -3.81 -0.06 -5.17
CA LEU A 45 -2.78 -1.05 -4.81
C LEU A 45 -3.29 -1.97 -3.69
N THR A 46 -3.78 -1.41 -2.59
CA THR A 46 -4.34 -2.20 -1.48
C THR A 46 -5.49 -3.10 -1.94
N ALA A 47 -6.38 -2.61 -2.81
CA ALA A 47 -7.48 -3.42 -3.34
C ALA A 47 -6.99 -4.55 -4.26
N PHE A 48 -5.92 -4.31 -5.02
CA PHE A 48 -5.27 -5.32 -5.85
C PHE A 48 -4.62 -6.42 -5.01
N ASP A 49 -3.83 -6.05 -4.00
CA ASP A 49 -3.14 -6.99 -3.11
C ASP A 49 -4.14 -7.89 -2.37
N ASN A 50 -5.26 -7.32 -1.89
CA ASN A 50 -6.35 -8.08 -1.28
C ASN A 50 -6.96 -9.08 -2.26
N LEU A 51 -7.23 -8.66 -3.50
CA LEU A 51 -7.80 -9.55 -4.53
C LEU A 51 -6.86 -10.69 -4.89
N GLU A 52 -5.55 -10.42 -4.98
CA GLU A 52 -4.53 -11.44 -5.25
C GLU A 52 -4.46 -12.45 -4.10
N SER A 53 -4.33 -11.97 -2.86
CA SER A 53 -4.31 -12.83 -1.66
C SER A 53 -5.58 -13.70 -1.54
N THR A 54 -6.76 -13.11 -1.72
CA THR A 54 -8.03 -13.83 -1.70
C THR A 54 -8.11 -14.85 -2.84
N SER A 55 -7.57 -14.54 -4.02
CA SER A 55 -7.58 -15.45 -5.17
C SER A 55 -6.67 -16.66 -4.97
N GLU A 56 -5.49 -16.47 -4.39
CA GLU A 56 -4.57 -17.55 -4.03
C GLU A 56 -5.19 -18.50 -2.98
N GLN A 57 -5.76 -17.93 -1.91
CA GLN A 57 -6.44 -18.69 -0.86
C GLN A 57 -7.63 -19.47 -1.42
N LEU A 58 -8.42 -18.84 -2.31
CA LEU A 58 -9.58 -19.48 -2.94
C LEU A 58 -9.15 -20.70 -3.77
N GLU A 59 -8.05 -20.60 -4.51
CA GLU A 59 -7.55 -21.70 -5.34
C GLU A 59 -7.06 -22.87 -4.49
N ALA A 60 -6.34 -22.60 -3.40
CA ALA A 60 -5.93 -23.62 -2.44
C ALA A 60 -7.13 -24.37 -1.83
N VAL A 61 -8.17 -23.62 -1.42
CA VAL A 61 -9.40 -24.21 -0.84
C VAL A 61 -10.24 -24.93 -1.90
N ARG A 62 -10.22 -24.48 -3.16
CA ARG A 62 -10.87 -25.17 -4.28
C ARG A 62 -10.28 -26.56 -4.49
N LEU A 63 -8.96 -26.68 -4.49
CA LEU A 63 -8.25 -27.96 -4.61
C LEU A 63 -8.58 -28.89 -3.43
N SER A 64 -8.58 -28.34 -2.21
CA SER A 64 -8.95 -29.10 -0.99
C SER A 64 -10.38 -29.65 -1.07
N ASN A 65 -11.36 -28.84 -1.49
CA ASN A 65 -12.75 -29.29 -1.67
C ASN A 65 -12.89 -30.38 -2.73
N GLN A 66 -12.22 -30.23 -3.87
CA GLN A 66 -12.26 -31.24 -4.93
C GLN A 66 -11.70 -32.59 -4.45
N GLN A 67 -10.62 -32.57 -3.66
CA GLN A 67 -10.09 -33.79 -3.08
C GLN A 67 -10.99 -34.36 -1.97
N GLY A 68 -11.60 -33.49 -1.15
CA GLY A 68 -12.54 -33.90 -0.10
C GLY A 68 -13.75 -34.66 -0.65
N VAL A 69 -14.36 -34.19 -1.74
CA VAL A 69 -15.48 -34.88 -2.40
C VAL A 69 -15.07 -36.26 -2.94
N LYS A 70 -13.87 -36.38 -3.53
CA LYS A 70 -13.37 -37.68 -4.00
C LYS A 70 -13.19 -38.66 -2.84
N ASN A 71 -12.62 -38.20 -1.74
CA ASN A 71 -12.41 -39.02 -0.55
C ASN A 71 -13.75 -39.44 0.09
N ASP A 72 -14.77 -38.56 0.11
CA ASP A 72 -16.09 -38.88 0.65
C ASP A 72 -16.77 -40.01 -0.12
N ASN A 73 -16.71 -39.96 -1.46
CA ASN A 73 -17.21 -41.03 -2.31
C ASN A 73 -16.51 -42.38 -2.04
N LEU A 74 -15.20 -42.36 -1.81
CA LEU A 74 -14.45 -43.56 -1.43
C LEU A 74 -14.85 -44.08 -0.03
N MET A 75 -15.15 -43.18 0.91
CA MET A 75 -15.63 -43.54 2.25
C MET A 75 -17.04 -44.12 2.23
N ASN A 76 -17.93 -43.66 1.34
CA ASN A 76 -19.24 -44.28 1.14
C ASN A 76 -19.08 -45.76 0.75
N ASN A 77 -18.24 -46.05 -0.24
CA ASN A 77 -17.96 -47.42 -0.67
C ASN A 77 -17.31 -48.26 0.45
N LEU A 78 -16.42 -47.67 1.25
CA LEU A 78 -15.78 -48.35 2.38
C LEU A 78 -16.81 -48.72 3.45
N VAL A 79 -17.67 -47.77 3.86
CA VAL A 79 -18.71 -48.01 4.86
C VAL A 79 -19.66 -49.11 4.40
N GLU A 80 -20.15 -49.06 3.15
CA GLU A 80 -21.00 -50.11 2.58
C GLU A 80 -20.32 -51.48 2.57
N SER A 81 -19.04 -51.54 2.20
CA SER A 81 -18.26 -52.77 2.20
C SER A 81 -18.10 -53.33 3.62
N THR A 82 -17.80 -52.48 4.60
CA THR A 82 -17.67 -52.91 6.00
C THR A 82 -19.00 -53.38 6.60
N HIS A 83 -20.12 -52.77 6.21
CA HIS A 83 -21.45 -53.19 6.61
C HIS A 83 -21.79 -54.58 6.05
N LEU A 84 -21.48 -54.83 4.77
CA LEU A 84 -21.65 -56.15 4.15
C LEU A 84 -20.80 -57.21 4.85
N ILE A 85 -19.54 -56.89 5.18
CA ILE A 85 -18.66 -57.78 5.95
C ILE A 85 -19.28 -58.09 7.32
N GLN A 86 -19.77 -57.08 8.03
CA GLN A 86 -20.40 -57.26 9.35
C GLN A 86 -21.62 -58.20 9.26
N SER A 87 -22.50 -58.00 8.28
CA SER A 87 -23.69 -58.83 8.08
C SER A 87 -23.34 -60.28 7.74
N ASN A 88 -22.37 -60.48 6.84
CA ASN A 88 -21.89 -61.80 6.47
C ASN A 88 -21.24 -62.53 7.65
N VAL A 89 -20.35 -61.85 8.39
CA VAL A 89 -19.68 -62.42 9.58
C VAL A 89 -20.70 -62.77 10.65
N ALA A 90 -21.68 -61.90 10.94
CA ALA A 90 -22.74 -62.20 11.90
C ALA A 90 -23.55 -63.45 11.50
N THR A 91 -23.87 -63.60 10.21
CA THR A 91 -24.53 -64.78 9.67
C THR A 91 -23.65 -66.04 9.81
N THR A 92 -22.36 -65.93 9.48
CA THR A 92 -21.39 -67.02 9.64
C THR A 92 -21.26 -67.45 11.09
N VAL A 93 -21.16 -66.53 12.05
CA VAL A 93 -21.10 -66.84 13.49
C VAL A 93 -22.34 -67.63 13.92
N SER A 94 -23.53 -67.16 13.55
CA SER A 94 -24.80 -67.81 13.88
C SER A 94 -24.90 -69.22 13.29
N ASN A 95 -24.56 -69.38 12.01
CA ASN A 95 -24.61 -70.67 11.32
C ASN A 95 -23.56 -71.65 11.86
N SER A 96 -22.33 -71.19 12.14
CA SER A 96 -21.27 -71.99 12.74
C SER A 96 -21.64 -72.46 14.16
N ALA A 97 -22.23 -71.59 14.98
CA ALA A 97 -22.69 -71.96 16.32
C ALA A 97 -23.83 -72.99 16.27
N THR A 98 -24.77 -72.82 15.34
CA THR A 98 -25.87 -73.78 15.12
C THR A 98 -25.32 -75.13 14.64
N ALA A 99 -24.39 -75.12 13.69
CA ALA A 99 -23.74 -76.34 13.19
C ALA A 99 -22.97 -77.06 14.29
N ALA A 100 -22.19 -76.34 15.11
CA ALA A 100 -21.46 -76.92 16.24
C ALA A 100 -22.42 -77.56 17.26
N THR A 101 -23.54 -76.90 17.57
CA THR A 101 -24.57 -77.44 18.46
C THR A 101 -25.20 -78.73 17.91
N ASN A 102 -25.51 -78.76 16.61
CA ASN A 102 -26.05 -79.93 15.93
C ASN A 102 -25.06 -81.11 15.93
N VAL A 103 -23.78 -80.84 15.62
CA VAL A 103 -22.71 -81.85 15.65
C VAL A 103 -22.51 -82.38 17.08
N GLN A 104 -22.50 -81.52 18.10
CA GLN A 104 -22.40 -81.94 19.50
C GLN A 104 -23.57 -82.82 19.93
N THR A 105 -24.79 -82.46 19.51
CA THR A 105 -26.00 -83.24 19.78
C THR A 105 -25.91 -84.62 19.14
N ALA A 106 -25.48 -84.69 17.88
CA ALA A 106 -25.25 -85.94 17.17
C ALA A 106 -24.16 -86.79 17.83
N ALA A 107 -23.01 -86.19 18.18
CA ALA A 107 -21.91 -86.86 18.87
C ALA A 107 -22.35 -87.44 20.23
N THR A 108 -23.16 -86.70 20.99
CA THR A 108 -23.73 -87.16 22.26
C THR A 108 -24.66 -88.36 22.06
N ALA A 109 -25.49 -88.36 21.01
CA ALA A 109 -26.35 -89.49 20.68
C ALA A 109 -25.53 -90.74 20.29
N VAL A 110 -24.46 -90.57 19.50
CA VAL A 110 -23.53 -91.66 19.15
C VAL A 110 -22.81 -92.20 20.38
N ALA A 111 -22.34 -91.33 21.29
CA ALA A 111 -21.70 -91.74 22.53
C ALA A 111 -22.67 -92.52 23.44
N LYS A 112 -23.94 -92.10 23.52
CA LYS A 112 -24.98 -92.84 24.24
C LYS A 112 -25.21 -94.23 23.63
N LEU A 113 -25.35 -94.32 22.31
CA LEU A 113 -25.48 -95.60 21.61
C LEU A 113 -24.26 -96.50 21.86
N ALA A 114 -23.05 -95.95 21.86
CA ALA A 114 -21.85 -96.70 22.20
C ALA A 114 -21.90 -97.25 23.65
N GLY A 115 -22.41 -96.47 24.60
CA GLY A 115 -22.64 -96.93 25.97
C GLY A 115 -23.68 -98.04 26.09
N ASP A 116 -24.80 -97.92 25.36
CA ASP A 116 -25.86 -98.93 25.31
C ASP A 116 -25.35 -100.25 24.69
N ILE A 117 -24.59 -100.19 23.60
CA ILE A 117 -23.97 -101.36 22.96
C ILE A 117 -22.88 -101.98 23.84
N GLY A 118 -22.08 -101.16 24.55
CA GLY A 118 -21.12 -101.66 25.53
C GLY A 118 -21.80 -102.44 26.66
N SER A 119 -22.95 -101.95 27.14
CA SER A 119 -23.78 -102.66 28.12
C SER A 119 -24.35 -103.96 27.54
N ALA A 120 -24.83 -103.94 26.30
CA ALA A 120 -25.30 -105.13 25.58
C ALA A 120 -24.20 -106.19 25.40
N LEU A 121 -22.95 -105.78 25.14
CA LEU A 121 -21.80 -106.68 25.06
C LEU A 121 -21.54 -107.37 26.41
N ASN A 122 -21.58 -106.64 27.52
CA ASN A 122 -21.41 -107.22 28.85
C ASN A 122 -22.49 -108.28 29.14
N ILE A 123 -23.75 -108.03 28.75
CA ILE A 123 -24.85 -109.00 28.87
C ILE A 123 -24.59 -110.22 27.97
N ALA A 124 -24.24 -110.01 26.69
CA ALA A 124 -23.97 -111.09 25.74
C ALA A 124 -22.78 -111.97 26.16
N ALA A 125 -21.73 -111.36 26.72
CA ALA A 125 -20.58 -112.06 27.28
C ALA A 125 -20.95 -112.94 28.49
N ALA A 126 -21.86 -112.47 29.35
CA ALA A 126 -22.32 -113.21 30.53
C ALA A 126 -23.33 -114.33 30.18
N ALA A 127 -24.22 -114.11 29.21
CA ALA A 127 -25.34 -115.01 28.92
C ALA A 127 -25.06 -116.05 27.81
N CYS A 128 -24.31 -115.67 26.78
CA CYS A 128 -24.19 -116.45 25.54
C CYS A 128 -22.75 -116.48 24.99
N TYR A 129 -21.75 -116.60 25.88
CA TYR A 129 -20.33 -116.57 25.52
C TYR A 129 -19.97 -117.58 24.42
N GLY A 130 -19.21 -117.15 23.41
CA GLY A 130 -18.76 -118.00 22.30
C GLY A 130 -19.76 -118.23 21.16
N THR A 131 -21.01 -117.78 21.31
CA THR A 131 -22.03 -117.83 20.24
C THR A 131 -21.82 -116.75 19.17
N ASP A 132 -22.48 -116.90 18.02
CA ASP A 132 -22.45 -115.89 16.96
C ASP A 132 -23.05 -114.54 17.40
N ILE A 133 -24.02 -114.56 18.32
CA ILE A 133 -24.59 -113.36 18.93
C ILE A 133 -23.49 -112.59 19.68
N TYR A 134 -22.72 -113.26 20.53
CA TYR A 134 -21.59 -112.65 21.23
C TYR A 134 -20.55 -112.05 20.26
N LYS A 135 -20.15 -112.81 19.22
CA LYS A 135 -19.19 -112.33 18.22
C LYS A 135 -19.69 -111.11 17.46
N LYS A 136 -20.96 -111.09 17.05
CA LYS A 136 -21.57 -109.96 16.35
C LYS A 136 -21.74 -108.74 17.24
N THR A 137 -22.08 -108.90 18.52
CA THR A 137 -22.11 -107.78 19.48
C THR A 137 -20.72 -107.23 19.76
N LEU A 138 -19.67 -108.08 19.78
CA LEU A 138 -18.28 -107.64 19.93
C LEU A 138 -17.82 -106.82 18.71
N GLU A 139 -18.11 -107.27 17.49
CA GLU A 139 -17.85 -106.53 16.25
C GLU A 139 -18.58 -105.18 16.23
N ALA A 140 -19.88 -105.17 16.57
CA ALA A 140 -20.67 -103.94 16.64
C ALA A 140 -20.12 -102.95 17.69
N ASN A 141 -19.68 -103.44 18.85
CA ASN A 141 -19.07 -102.62 19.88
C ASN A 141 -17.72 -102.01 19.44
N ALA A 142 -16.91 -102.75 18.66
CA ALA A 142 -15.67 -102.21 18.12
C ALA A 142 -15.93 -101.05 17.14
N PHE A 143 -16.83 -101.24 16.17
CA PHE A 143 -17.18 -100.19 15.20
C PHE A 143 -17.84 -98.97 15.86
N ILE A 144 -18.76 -99.16 16.81
CA ILE A 144 -19.45 -98.01 17.43
C ILE A 144 -18.52 -97.19 18.34
N ARG A 145 -17.51 -97.82 18.97
CA ARG A 145 -16.49 -97.10 19.75
C ARG A 145 -15.58 -96.26 18.86
N GLU A 146 -15.17 -96.78 17.70
CA GLU A 146 -14.41 -96.00 16.71
C GLU A 146 -15.23 -94.81 16.19
N THR A 147 -16.49 -95.04 15.82
CA THR A 147 -17.42 -93.99 15.38
C THR A 147 -17.66 -92.95 16.48
N ALA A 148 -17.78 -93.36 17.76
CA ALA A 148 -17.93 -92.42 18.88
C ALA A 148 -16.70 -91.53 19.07
N ASN A 149 -15.49 -92.09 18.99
CA ASN A 149 -14.24 -91.32 19.05
C ASN A 149 -14.14 -90.32 17.89
N GLN A 150 -14.51 -90.72 16.67
CA GLN A 150 -14.53 -89.82 15.51
C GLN A 150 -15.59 -88.72 15.66
N ALA A 151 -16.76 -89.03 16.22
CA ALA A 151 -17.82 -88.06 16.46
C ALA A 151 -17.42 -87.02 17.52
N GLU A 152 -16.73 -87.43 18.59
CA GLU A 152 -16.17 -86.51 19.59
C GLU A 152 -15.15 -85.56 18.97
N TYR A 153 -14.22 -86.08 18.17
CA TYR A 153 -13.24 -85.26 17.44
C TYR A 153 -13.91 -84.27 16.48
N ALA A 154 -14.93 -84.72 15.73
CA ALA A 154 -15.71 -83.84 14.85
C ALA A 154 -16.44 -82.73 15.64
N SER A 155 -16.99 -83.04 16.81
CA SER A 155 -17.60 -82.05 17.69
C SER A 155 -16.59 -81.02 18.20
N GLN A 156 -15.39 -81.45 18.59
CA GLN A 156 -14.32 -80.53 19.00
C GLN A 156 -13.93 -79.59 17.85
N LYS A 157 -13.72 -80.11 16.64
CA LYS A 157 -13.40 -79.30 15.46
C LYS A 157 -14.51 -78.31 15.10
N ALA A 158 -15.78 -78.70 15.26
CA ALA A 158 -16.91 -77.79 15.04
C ALA A 158 -16.95 -76.65 16.08
N MET A 159 -16.66 -76.95 17.35
CA MET A 159 -16.54 -75.92 18.40
C MET A 159 -15.37 -74.97 18.15
N GLU A 160 -14.20 -75.49 17.75
CA GLU A 160 -13.05 -74.67 17.34
C GLU A 160 -13.42 -73.74 16.18
N ALA A 161 -14.05 -74.25 15.12
CA ALA A 161 -14.48 -73.45 13.99
C ALA A 161 -15.49 -72.35 14.37
N SER A 162 -16.42 -72.65 15.30
CA SER A 162 -17.36 -71.66 15.84
C SER A 162 -16.65 -70.58 16.66
N SER A 163 -15.66 -70.97 17.46
CA SER A 163 -14.83 -70.04 18.24
C SER A 163 -14.05 -69.09 17.32
N SER A 164 -13.31 -69.64 16.35
CA SER A 164 -12.55 -68.82 15.39
C SER A 164 -13.44 -67.90 14.55
N SER A 165 -14.67 -68.33 14.22
CA SER A 165 -15.63 -67.45 13.52
C SER A 165 -16.07 -66.26 14.39
N SER A 166 -16.14 -66.46 15.72
CA SER A 166 -16.59 -65.43 16.67
C SER A 166 -15.52 -64.39 17.02
N GLU A 167 -14.25 -64.69 16.76
CA GLU A 167 -13.13 -63.76 16.98
C GLU A 167 -13.06 -62.64 15.92
N VAL A 168 -13.83 -62.74 14.83
CA VAL A 168 -13.81 -61.75 13.75
C VAL A 168 -14.50 -60.44 14.19
N ILE A 169 -13.72 -59.37 14.35
CA ILE A 169 -14.16 -58.07 14.90
C ILE A 169 -14.82 -57.14 13.84
N ALA A 170 -15.74 -57.68 13.04
CA ALA A 170 -16.33 -56.93 11.91
C ALA A 170 -17.14 -55.69 12.33
N LYS A 171 -17.74 -55.71 13.53
CA LYS A 171 -18.53 -54.58 14.06
C LYS A 171 -17.65 -53.36 14.41
N GLU A 172 -16.46 -53.58 14.95
CA GLU A 172 -15.53 -52.48 15.24
C GLU A 172 -14.96 -51.87 13.96
N LEU A 173 -14.71 -52.71 12.94
CA LEU A 173 -14.30 -52.26 11.61
C LEU A 173 -15.35 -51.32 10.97
N GLU A 174 -16.63 -51.72 10.99
CA GLU A 174 -17.74 -50.87 10.54
C GLU A 174 -17.81 -49.57 11.33
N SER A 175 -17.75 -49.65 12.67
CA SER A 175 -17.81 -48.47 13.54
C SER A 175 -16.66 -47.49 13.26
N SER A 176 -15.46 -48.01 13.02
CA SER A 176 -14.28 -47.20 12.67
C SER A 176 -14.44 -46.54 11.31
N ALA A 177 -14.97 -47.24 10.30
CA ALA A 177 -15.23 -46.68 8.97
C ALA A 177 -16.28 -45.57 9.04
N THR A 178 -17.37 -45.77 9.78
CA THR A 178 -18.40 -44.73 10.00
C THR A 178 -17.84 -43.50 10.71
N ARG A 179 -16.98 -43.69 11.72
CA ARG A 179 -16.34 -42.56 12.41
C ARG A 179 -15.42 -41.77 11.49
N SER A 180 -14.56 -42.45 10.72
CA SER A 180 -13.67 -41.80 9.75
C SER A 180 -14.45 -41.01 8.69
N LYS A 181 -15.57 -41.57 8.20
CA LYS A 181 -16.48 -40.86 7.30
C LYS A 181 -17.03 -39.59 7.95
N SER A 182 -17.52 -39.66 9.19
CA SER A 182 -18.08 -38.49 9.88
C SER A 182 -17.05 -37.36 10.08
N GLU A 183 -15.79 -37.68 10.40
CA GLU A 183 -14.73 -36.67 10.52
C GLU A 183 -14.36 -36.05 9.16
N LEU A 184 -14.36 -36.86 8.09
CA LEU A 184 -14.15 -36.35 6.73
C LEU A 184 -15.29 -35.42 6.29
N GLU A 185 -16.55 -35.76 6.59
CA GLU A 185 -17.72 -34.92 6.31
C GLU A 185 -17.62 -33.57 7.03
N LYS A 186 -17.14 -33.55 8.29
CA LYS A 186 -16.88 -32.29 9.03
C LYS A 186 -15.81 -31.44 8.35
N LEU A 187 -14.69 -32.04 7.93
CA LEU A 187 -13.63 -31.34 7.21
C LEU A 187 -14.13 -30.77 5.88
N LEU A 188 -14.91 -31.55 5.13
CA LEU A 188 -15.52 -31.12 3.87
C LEU A 188 -16.49 -29.96 4.10
N ALA A 189 -17.33 -30.01 5.13
CA ALA A 189 -18.23 -28.91 5.48
C ALA A 189 -17.49 -27.61 5.83
N ALA A 190 -16.37 -27.70 6.58
CA ALA A 190 -15.52 -26.56 6.88
C ALA A 190 -14.87 -25.98 5.61
N ALA A 191 -14.32 -26.83 4.73
CA ALA A 191 -13.73 -26.41 3.47
C ALA A 191 -14.76 -25.76 2.52
N GLN A 192 -15.99 -26.28 2.48
CA GLN A 192 -17.09 -25.69 1.69
C GLN A 192 -17.51 -24.32 2.24
N THR A 193 -17.52 -24.17 3.56
CA THR A 193 -17.82 -22.88 4.21
C THR A 193 -16.75 -21.84 3.87
N GLN A 194 -15.47 -22.23 3.97
CA GLN A 194 -14.35 -21.36 3.61
C GLN A 194 -14.37 -21.01 2.12
N PHE A 195 -14.68 -21.96 1.24
CA PHE A 195 -14.82 -21.72 -0.20
C PHE A 195 -15.90 -20.68 -0.51
N LYS A 196 -17.08 -20.79 0.12
CA LYS A 196 -18.16 -19.82 -0.03
C LYS A 196 -17.74 -18.43 0.45
N SER A 197 -17.09 -18.37 1.62
CA SER A 197 -16.60 -17.11 2.20
C SER A 197 -15.59 -16.43 1.28
N LEU A 198 -14.56 -17.16 0.82
CA LEU A 198 -13.53 -16.65 -0.08
C LEU A 198 -14.08 -16.31 -1.46
N SER A 199 -15.07 -17.05 -1.96
CA SER A 199 -15.73 -16.75 -3.23
C SER A 199 -16.52 -15.44 -3.15
N SER A 200 -17.22 -15.18 -2.05
CA SER A 200 -17.88 -13.90 -1.79
C SER A 200 -16.87 -12.76 -1.58
N ALA A 201 -15.80 -13.00 -0.83
CA ALA A 201 -14.72 -12.03 -0.63
C ALA A 201 -14.07 -11.63 -1.97
N ARG A 202 -13.80 -12.59 -2.85
CA ARG A 202 -13.23 -12.31 -4.18
C ARG A 202 -14.11 -11.38 -5.02
N VAL A 203 -15.43 -11.55 -4.97
CA VAL A 203 -16.36 -10.65 -5.68
C VAL A 203 -16.34 -9.25 -5.06
N ALA A 204 -16.32 -9.16 -3.73
CA ALA A 204 -16.20 -7.88 -3.03
C ALA A 204 -14.86 -7.17 -3.34
N ASP A 205 -13.75 -7.90 -3.36
CA ASP A 205 -12.41 -7.38 -3.69
C ASP A 205 -12.34 -6.91 -5.15
N GLN A 206 -13.01 -7.61 -6.09
CA GLN A 206 -13.15 -7.15 -7.47
C GLN A 206 -13.92 -5.84 -7.59
N GLU A 207 -15.02 -5.70 -6.85
CA GLU A 207 -15.82 -4.46 -6.81
C GLU A 207 -15.04 -3.31 -6.15
N ALA A 208 -14.29 -3.60 -5.10
CA ALA A 208 -13.39 -2.66 -4.43
C ALA A 208 -12.29 -2.18 -5.39
N LEU A 209 -11.63 -3.09 -6.11
CA LEU A 209 -10.62 -2.74 -7.11
C LEU A 209 -11.21 -1.91 -8.26
N PHE A 210 -12.41 -2.25 -8.73
CA PHE A 210 -13.11 -1.46 -9.75
C PHE A 210 -13.42 -0.03 -9.27
N THR A 211 -13.90 0.11 -8.03
CA THR A 211 -14.21 1.42 -7.42
C THR A 211 -12.95 2.25 -7.19
N ALA A 212 -11.88 1.62 -6.70
CA ALA A 212 -10.60 2.26 -6.50
C ALA A 212 -9.99 2.73 -7.83
N SER A 213 -10.06 1.89 -8.87
CA SER A 213 -9.58 2.24 -10.22
C SER A 213 -10.35 3.40 -10.84
N GLN A 214 -11.68 3.48 -10.66
CA GLN A 214 -12.45 4.65 -11.10
C GLN A 214 -12.06 5.93 -10.36
N THR A 215 -11.82 5.81 -9.05
CA THR A 215 -11.40 6.95 -8.21
C THR A 215 -10.02 7.44 -8.64
N GLU A 216 -9.11 6.53 -8.94
CA GLU A 216 -7.77 6.81 -9.47
C GLU A 216 -7.84 7.55 -10.80
N LYS A 217 -8.60 7.04 -11.77
CA LYS A 217 -8.76 7.68 -13.09
C LYS A 217 -9.39 9.07 -13.01
N LYS A 218 -10.32 9.28 -12.07
CA LYS A 218 -10.88 10.61 -11.81
C LYS A 218 -9.85 11.57 -11.22
N ALA A 219 -9.00 11.09 -10.31
CA ALA A 219 -7.93 11.88 -9.72
C ALA A 219 -6.83 12.21 -10.75
N GLU A 220 -6.52 11.28 -11.66
CA GLU A 220 -5.60 11.48 -12.78
C GLU A 220 -6.09 12.61 -13.69
N GLY A 221 -7.37 12.57 -14.12
CA GLY A 221 -7.97 13.64 -14.91
C GLY A 221 -7.96 15.00 -14.20
N ALA A 222 -8.25 15.02 -12.90
CA ALA A 222 -8.20 16.25 -12.10
C ALA A 222 -6.78 16.83 -11.99
N LEU A 223 -5.74 15.99 -11.98
CA LEU A 223 -4.35 16.43 -12.00
C LEU A 223 -3.99 17.05 -13.35
N GLU A 224 -4.37 16.42 -14.45
CA GLU A 224 -4.13 16.92 -15.80
C GLU A 224 -4.80 18.28 -16.04
N ASP A 225 -6.05 18.44 -15.59
CA ASP A 225 -6.77 19.71 -15.63
C ASP A 225 -6.05 20.80 -14.81
N ALA A 226 -5.59 20.45 -13.60
CA ALA A 226 -4.88 21.38 -12.74
C ALA A 226 -3.50 21.77 -13.32
N GLN A 227 -2.79 20.84 -13.95
CA GLN A 227 -1.53 21.10 -14.64
C GLN A 227 -1.72 21.99 -15.87
N SER A 228 -2.75 21.72 -16.67
CA SER A 228 -3.11 22.56 -17.82
C SER A 228 -3.43 23.99 -17.40
N ALA A 229 -4.19 24.15 -16.31
CA ALA A 229 -4.52 25.47 -15.77
C ALA A 229 -3.29 26.20 -15.20
N GLU A 230 -2.41 25.50 -14.47
CA GLU A 230 -1.14 26.07 -13.96
C GLU A 230 -0.23 26.50 -15.13
N SER A 231 -0.07 25.66 -16.16
CA SER A 231 0.73 26.01 -17.34
C SER A 231 0.17 27.23 -18.10
N ALA A 232 -1.15 27.36 -18.19
CA ALA A 232 -1.79 28.50 -18.85
C ALA A 232 -1.59 29.82 -18.08
N ILE A 233 -1.69 29.78 -16.74
CA ILE A 233 -1.43 30.98 -15.93
C ILE A 233 0.07 31.33 -15.90
N ASP A 234 0.96 30.34 -15.91
CA ASP A 234 2.41 30.56 -15.96
C ASP A 234 2.80 31.30 -17.24
N GLY A 235 2.26 30.89 -18.39
CA GLY A 235 2.44 31.62 -19.66
C GLY A 235 1.88 33.04 -19.60
N THR A 236 0.67 33.21 -19.04
CA THR A 236 0.05 34.54 -18.91
C THR A 236 0.85 35.48 -18.00
N VAL A 237 1.35 34.96 -16.88
CA VAL A 237 2.22 35.70 -15.94
C VAL A 237 3.51 36.11 -16.63
N GLN A 238 4.15 35.18 -17.34
CA GLN A 238 5.40 35.44 -18.03
C GLN A 238 5.22 36.49 -19.13
N ASP A 239 4.24 36.31 -20.03
CA ASP A 239 3.95 37.27 -21.10
C ASP A 239 3.61 38.67 -20.55
N SER A 240 2.86 38.73 -19.45
CA SER A 240 2.51 39.99 -18.78
C SER A 240 3.71 40.65 -18.12
N ASN A 241 4.57 39.88 -17.46
CA ASN A 241 5.79 40.40 -16.82
C ASN A 241 6.79 40.89 -17.87
N ASP A 242 6.96 40.13 -18.95
CA ASP A 242 7.84 40.45 -20.07
C ASP A 242 7.40 41.75 -20.75
N THR A 243 6.11 41.89 -21.02
CA THR A 243 5.58 43.04 -21.78
C THR A 243 5.40 44.29 -20.92
N LEU A 244 5.02 44.16 -19.64
CA LEU A 244 4.56 45.28 -18.82
C LEU A 244 5.50 45.64 -17.66
N ASN A 245 6.41 44.74 -17.29
CA ASN A 245 7.23 44.90 -16.09
C ASN A 245 8.71 44.54 -16.34
N PHE A 246 9.19 44.82 -17.54
CA PHE A 246 10.60 44.68 -17.90
C PHE A 246 11.16 43.26 -17.69
N ASN A 247 10.30 42.23 -17.74
CA ASN A 247 10.66 40.87 -17.35
C ASN A 247 11.44 40.81 -16.01
N LEU A 248 11.05 41.64 -15.03
CA LEU A 248 11.74 41.69 -13.76
C LEU A 248 11.53 40.37 -13.02
N THR A 249 12.62 39.68 -12.75
CA THR A 249 12.63 38.36 -12.13
C THR A 249 13.63 38.34 -10.98
N ALA A 250 13.23 37.70 -9.87
CA ALA A 250 14.05 37.55 -8.68
C ALA A 250 14.04 36.08 -8.24
N VAL A 251 15.23 35.48 -8.11
CA VAL A 251 15.39 34.06 -7.79
C VAL A 251 16.37 33.91 -6.63
N ALA A 252 15.93 33.27 -5.54
CA ALA A 252 16.80 32.91 -4.44
C ALA A 252 17.71 31.73 -4.80
N GLN A 253 19.01 31.88 -4.54
CA GLN A 253 19.98 30.79 -4.64
C GLN A 253 20.39 30.35 -3.24
N GLY A 254 19.52 29.55 -2.61
CA GLY A 254 19.70 29.07 -1.24
C GLY A 254 19.48 30.17 -0.20
N ASP A 255 20.32 30.17 0.83
CA ASP A 255 20.30 31.09 1.96
C ASP A 255 21.26 32.29 1.79
N GLN A 256 21.98 32.38 0.66
CA GLN A 256 23.11 33.30 0.51
C GLN A 256 22.86 34.47 -0.43
N GLN A 257 22.03 34.31 -1.46
CA GLN A 257 21.89 35.37 -2.46
C GLN A 257 20.57 35.34 -3.22
N ILE A 258 20.13 36.52 -3.64
CA ILE A 258 19.02 36.73 -4.56
C ILE A 258 19.61 37.23 -5.89
N THR A 259 19.35 36.47 -6.95
CA THR A 259 19.72 36.87 -8.31
C THR A 259 18.55 37.62 -8.93
N VAL A 260 18.82 38.80 -9.47
CA VAL A 260 17.82 39.66 -10.11
C VAL A 260 18.19 39.84 -11.57
N SER A 261 17.22 39.67 -12.47
CA SER A 261 17.36 39.91 -13.91
C SER A 261 16.18 40.70 -14.45
N PHE A 262 16.43 41.52 -15.48
CA PHE A 262 15.40 42.31 -16.16
C PHE A 262 15.82 42.66 -17.59
N GLN A 263 14.88 43.16 -18.37
CA GLN A 263 15.09 43.74 -19.70
C GLN A 263 15.24 45.27 -19.56
N PRO A 264 16.20 45.89 -20.27
CA PRO A 264 16.41 47.33 -20.20
C PRO A 264 15.17 48.10 -20.68
N PHE A 265 14.96 49.30 -20.15
CA PHE A 265 13.89 50.14 -20.66
C PHE A 265 14.24 50.58 -22.09
N THR A 266 13.27 50.44 -22.97
CA THR A 266 13.39 50.82 -24.38
C THR A 266 12.45 52.00 -24.64
N SER A 267 12.98 53.05 -25.27
CA SER A 267 12.15 54.18 -25.70
C SER A 267 11.14 53.68 -26.75
N ALA A 268 9.86 53.99 -26.54
CA ALA A 268 8.77 53.61 -27.45
C ALA A 268 8.98 54.11 -28.89
N PHE A 269 9.76 55.18 -29.05
CA PHE A 269 10.17 55.72 -30.33
C PHE A 269 11.70 55.75 -30.40
N THR A 270 12.25 55.11 -31.42
CA THR A 270 13.69 55.11 -31.73
C THR A 270 14.02 56.07 -32.88
N GLN A 271 13.03 56.41 -33.70
CA GLN A 271 13.14 57.34 -34.83
C GLN A 271 11.97 58.32 -34.84
N LEU A 272 12.24 59.52 -35.35
CA LEU A 272 11.18 60.50 -35.64
C LEU A 272 10.34 60.01 -36.83
N PRO A 273 9.01 60.16 -36.79
CA PRO A 273 8.18 59.97 -37.97
C PRO A 273 8.68 60.85 -39.11
N GLU A 274 8.77 60.28 -40.31
CA GLU A 274 9.40 60.89 -41.49
C GLU A 274 8.84 62.29 -41.83
N GLN A 275 7.53 62.47 -41.61
CA GLN A 275 6.80 63.72 -41.80
C GLN A 275 7.19 64.83 -40.79
N CYS A 276 7.57 64.45 -39.56
CA CYS A 276 8.06 65.38 -38.55
C CYS A 276 9.54 65.73 -38.79
N ALA A 277 10.34 64.76 -39.24
CA ALA A 277 11.76 64.98 -39.55
C ALA A 277 11.95 66.03 -40.66
N THR A 278 11.11 65.98 -41.70
CA THR A 278 11.11 66.95 -42.81
C THR A 278 10.72 68.36 -42.38
N GLN A 279 9.72 68.52 -41.50
CA GLN A 279 9.29 69.82 -40.97
C GLN A 279 10.34 70.46 -40.03
N LEU A 280 11.15 69.64 -39.36
CA LEU A 280 12.25 70.09 -38.48
C LEU A 280 13.57 70.30 -39.22
N GLY A 281 13.59 70.16 -40.56
CA GLY A 281 14.79 70.33 -41.38
C GLY A 281 15.88 69.27 -41.11
N LYS A 282 15.51 68.10 -40.60
CA LYS A 282 16.44 66.99 -40.34
C LYS A 282 16.36 65.97 -41.49
N THR A 283 17.45 65.79 -42.21
CA THR A 283 17.48 65.08 -43.50
C THR A 283 18.03 63.66 -43.51
N ASP A 284 18.18 63.01 -42.34
CA ASP A 284 18.42 61.57 -42.27
C ASP A 284 17.76 61.07 -41.00
N GLY A 285 16.80 60.15 -41.10
CA GLY A 285 16.02 59.50 -40.03
C GLY A 285 16.55 59.69 -38.61
N SER A 286 16.39 60.90 -38.07
CA SER A 286 17.29 61.36 -37.02
C SER A 286 16.97 60.57 -35.78
N THR A 287 17.95 59.78 -35.33
CA THR A 287 17.83 58.93 -34.15
C THR A 287 17.35 59.76 -32.98
N LEU A 288 16.32 59.27 -32.31
CA LEU A 288 15.81 59.92 -31.12
C LEU A 288 16.88 59.87 -30.02
N ARG A 289 16.86 60.88 -29.14
CA ARG A 289 17.89 61.00 -28.11
C ARG A 289 17.86 59.77 -27.21
N ASP A 290 19.04 59.19 -26.97
CA ASP A 290 19.18 58.04 -26.09
C ASP A 290 18.78 58.46 -24.66
N PRO A 291 17.88 57.71 -24.00
CA PRO A 291 17.53 57.93 -22.60
C PRO A 291 18.69 57.81 -21.60
N ALA A 292 19.85 57.25 -21.99
CA ALA A 292 21.10 57.20 -21.21
C ALA A 292 20.87 56.83 -19.72
N GLN A 293 20.35 55.62 -19.55
CA GLN A 293 19.64 55.20 -18.34
C GLN A 293 20.57 54.56 -17.32
N HIS A 294 20.33 54.85 -16.04
CA HIS A 294 20.94 54.13 -14.92
C HIS A 294 19.89 53.28 -14.20
N TYR A 295 20.20 51.99 -14.03
CA TYR A 295 19.29 51.03 -13.41
C TYR A 295 19.71 50.75 -11.98
N PHE A 296 18.76 50.83 -11.06
CA PHE A 296 18.96 50.52 -9.65
C PHE A 296 17.92 49.50 -9.20
N VAL A 297 18.37 48.42 -8.57
CA VAL A 297 17.47 47.44 -7.95
C VAL A 297 17.51 47.56 -6.43
N PHE A 298 16.37 47.32 -5.79
CA PHE A 298 16.25 47.32 -4.34
C PHE A 298 15.25 46.27 -3.87
N VAL A 299 15.42 45.81 -2.62
CA VAL A 299 14.64 44.73 -2.02
C VAL A 299 13.69 45.28 -0.98
N VAL A 300 12.46 44.80 -0.96
CA VAL A 300 11.42 45.23 -0.03
C VAL A 300 10.84 43.99 0.64
N SER A 301 10.66 44.02 1.96
CA SER A 301 9.92 42.93 2.61
C SER A 301 8.45 42.96 2.18
N ALA A 302 7.86 41.80 1.91
CA ALA A 302 6.52 41.71 1.30
C ALA A 302 5.43 42.42 2.14
N ASP A 303 5.58 42.52 3.46
CA ASP A 303 4.66 43.24 4.36
C ASP A 303 4.67 44.77 4.16
N LYS A 304 5.70 45.30 3.49
CA LYS A 304 5.87 46.73 3.20
C LYS A 304 5.55 47.11 1.76
N LYS A 305 5.02 46.19 0.96
CA LYS A 305 4.68 46.43 -0.45
C LYS A 305 3.86 47.70 -0.69
N SER A 306 2.82 47.93 0.11
CA SER A 306 1.91 49.08 -0.04
C SER A 306 2.57 50.45 0.22
N SER A 307 3.76 50.46 0.85
CA SER A 307 4.52 51.69 1.10
C SER A 307 5.39 52.14 -0.08
N ILE A 308 5.53 51.29 -1.11
CA ILE A 308 6.37 51.57 -2.26
C ILE A 308 5.57 52.38 -3.28
N LYS A 309 5.91 53.66 -3.36
CA LYS A 309 5.41 54.62 -4.35
C LYS A 309 6.58 55.41 -4.91
N GLN A 310 6.44 55.95 -6.11
CA GLN A 310 7.51 56.68 -6.78
C GLN A 310 8.12 57.80 -5.90
N ASP A 311 7.30 58.66 -5.30
CA ASP A 311 7.77 59.72 -4.39
C ASP A 311 8.61 59.19 -3.21
N GLN A 312 8.22 58.05 -2.64
CA GLN A 312 8.92 57.45 -1.49
C GLN A 312 10.27 56.85 -1.91
N VAL A 313 10.30 56.24 -3.09
CA VAL A 313 11.53 55.70 -3.68
C VAL A 313 12.48 56.85 -4.01
N GLU A 314 12.00 57.94 -4.61
CA GLU A 314 12.78 59.13 -4.94
C GLU A 314 13.39 59.78 -3.70
N SER A 315 12.61 59.96 -2.63
CA SER A 315 13.10 60.50 -1.36
C SER A 315 14.16 59.60 -0.72
N THR A 316 13.94 58.28 -0.72
CA THR A 316 14.88 57.32 -0.12
C THR A 316 16.16 57.20 -0.94
N PHE A 317 16.05 57.27 -2.26
CA PHE A 317 17.17 57.24 -3.19
C PHE A 317 18.09 58.44 -3.00
N ALA A 318 17.54 59.64 -2.78
CA ALA A 318 18.34 60.85 -2.54
C ALA A 318 19.16 60.77 -1.24
N GLU A 319 18.64 60.12 -0.19
CA GLU A 319 19.30 60.05 1.13
C GLU A 319 20.23 58.84 1.31
N TYR A 320 19.87 57.66 0.77
CA TYR A 320 20.52 56.38 1.08
C TYR A 320 20.87 55.55 -0.16
N GLN A 321 21.22 56.22 -1.26
CA GLN A 321 21.47 55.58 -2.56
C GLN A 321 22.39 54.35 -2.47
N LYS A 322 23.54 54.46 -1.81
CA LYS A 322 24.57 53.40 -1.81
C LYS A 322 24.28 52.23 -0.86
N ASP A 323 23.41 52.44 0.13
CA ASP A 323 23.16 51.45 1.19
C ASP A 323 21.94 50.56 0.87
N ARG A 324 20.99 51.07 0.08
CA ARG A 324 19.69 50.41 -0.19
C ARG A 324 19.43 50.10 -1.67
N PHE A 325 20.21 50.70 -2.56
CA PHE A 325 20.06 50.51 -4.00
C PHE A 325 21.35 49.95 -4.59
N THR A 326 21.20 48.95 -5.45
CA THR A 326 22.32 48.35 -6.18
C THR A 326 22.24 48.78 -7.63
N GLU A 327 23.24 49.52 -8.11
CA GLU A 327 23.36 49.86 -9.53
C GLU A 327 23.64 48.60 -10.36
N VAL A 328 22.95 48.48 -11.48
CA VAL A 328 23.07 47.33 -12.39
C VAL A 328 23.53 47.83 -13.76
N THR A 329 24.70 47.37 -14.16
CA THR A 329 25.26 47.58 -15.50
C THR A 329 25.11 46.30 -16.32
N PRO A 330 24.99 46.39 -17.65
CA PRO A 330 24.94 45.20 -18.50
C PRO A 330 26.24 44.39 -18.38
N ASP A 331 26.13 43.06 -18.46
CA ASP A 331 27.27 42.18 -18.60
C ASP A 331 27.90 42.25 -20.01
N ASP A 332 28.97 41.48 -20.24
CA ASP A 332 29.66 41.43 -21.55
C ASP A 332 28.76 40.93 -22.70
N GLN A 333 27.62 40.31 -22.39
CA GLN A 333 26.63 39.81 -23.33
C GLN A 333 25.41 40.74 -23.48
N GLY A 334 25.39 41.87 -22.75
CA GLY A 334 24.30 42.84 -22.76
C GLY A 334 23.11 42.48 -21.85
N HIS A 335 23.24 41.47 -20.99
CA HIS A 335 22.21 41.10 -20.02
C HIS A 335 22.31 41.96 -18.76
N TYR A 336 21.15 42.38 -18.25
CA TYR A 336 21.06 43.13 -17.00
C TYR A 336 20.75 42.17 -15.86
N GLN A 337 21.80 41.79 -15.13
CA GLN A 337 21.70 40.86 -14.02
C GLN A 337 22.59 41.30 -12.85
N THR A 338 22.10 41.15 -11.63
CA THR A 338 22.91 41.37 -10.42
C THR A 338 22.60 40.33 -9.35
N THR A 339 23.48 40.23 -8.35
CA THR A 339 23.36 39.29 -7.24
C THR A 339 23.44 40.03 -5.92
N LEU A 340 22.34 39.99 -5.17
CA LEU A 340 22.19 40.61 -3.86
C LEU A 340 22.55 39.57 -2.80
N LYS A 341 23.69 39.74 -2.14
CA LYS A 341 24.19 38.78 -1.14
C LYS A 341 23.56 39.05 0.23
N TYR A 342 23.02 38.00 0.83
CA TYR A 342 22.55 37.97 2.21
C TYR A 342 23.73 38.15 3.19
N GLY A 343 23.63 39.13 4.09
CA GLY A 343 24.68 39.50 5.05
C GLY A 343 24.81 41.00 5.26
N ASP A 344 25.88 41.43 5.94
CA ASP A 344 26.08 42.78 6.51
C ASP A 344 26.02 43.96 5.51
N SER A 345 25.96 43.73 4.20
CA SER A 345 26.01 44.77 3.18
C SER A 345 24.73 44.99 2.37
N CYS A 346 23.71 44.12 2.47
CA CYS A 346 22.46 44.27 1.72
C CYS A 346 21.30 44.54 2.67
N LEU A 347 20.87 45.80 2.73
CA LEU A 347 19.71 46.23 3.51
C LEU A 347 18.46 46.24 2.62
N ASP A 348 17.33 45.87 3.20
CA ASP A 348 16.03 46.11 2.59
C ASP A 348 15.75 47.62 2.50
N PHE A 349 14.67 47.98 1.80
CA PHE A 349 14.23 49.35 1.61
C PHE A 349 13.97 50.09 2.93
N SER A 350 13.66 49.36 4.01
CA SER A 350 13.48 49.89 5.36
C SER A 350 14.79 50.02 6.16
N GLY A 351 15.94 49.67 5.59
CA GLY A 351 17.25 49.71 6.22
C GLY A 351 17.52 48.52 7.16
N LYS A 352 16.78 47.42 7.05
CA LYS A 352 16.98 46.20 7.83
C LYS A 352 17.72 45.14 7.03
N PRO A 353 18.58 44.32 7.66
CA PRO A 353 19.19 43.20 6.95
C PRO A 353 18.11 42.19 6.52
N LEU A 354 18.37 41.53 5.40
CA LEU A 354 17.53 40.42 4.94
C LEU A 354 17.48 39.31 6.00
N GLN A 355 16.36 38.59 6.08
CA GLN A 355 16.12 37.51 7.03
C GLN A 355 15.73 36.22 6.29
N LEU A 356 16.19 35.07 6.77
CA LEU A 356 15.76 33.77 6.24
C LEU A 356 14.27 33.54 6.54
N GLY A 357 13.59 32.81 5.65
CA GLY A 357 12.18 32.45 5.79
C GLY A 357 11.17 33.59 5.67
N ARG A 358 11.61 34.79 5.26
CA ARG A 358 10.72 35.91 4.92
C ARG A 358 10.61 36.09 3.42
N ASP A 359 9.42 36.53 2.99
CA ASP A 359 9.15 36.89 1.61
C ASP A 359 9.62 38.31 1.32
N TYR A 360 10.38 38.42 0.23
CA TYR A 360 10.89 39.67 -0.30
C TYR A 360 10.39 39.90 -1.71
N LEU A 361 10.27 41.17 -2.09
CA LEU A 361 9.91 41.64 -3.41
C LEU A 361 11.06 42.51 -3.92
N VAL A 362 11.35 42.44 -5.22
CA VAL A 362 12.36 43.28 -5.85
C VAL A 362 11.67 44.29 -6.75
N TYR A 363 12.21 45.50 -6.75
CA TYR A 363 11.79 46.57 -7.64
C TYR A 363 13.00 47.10 -8.41
N MET A 364 12.75 47.57 -9.62
CA MET A 364 13.72 48.27 -10.46
C MET A 364 13.32 49.74 -10.56
N TYR A 365 14.27 50.63 -10.28
CA TYR A 365 14.17 52.07 -10.43
C TYR A 365 15.14 52.55 -11.52
N VAL A 366 14.61 53.23 -12.53
CA VAL A 366 15.38 53.69 -13.68
C VAL A 366 15.49 55.21 -13.63
N VAL A 367 16.72 55.71 -13.50
CA VAL A 367 17.01 57.13 -13.57
C VAL A 367 17.29 57.49 -15.04
N LEU A 368 16.44 58.35 -15.59
CA LEU A 368 16.57 58.84 -16.95
C LEU A 368 17.45 60.08 -17.00
N ASP A 369 18.23 60.27 -18.07
CA ASP A 369 19.03 61.49 -18.22
C ASP A 369 18.15 62.75 -18.29
N LEU A 370 18.61 63.83 -17.62
CA LEU A 370 17.88 65.10 -17.55
C LEU A 370 17.59 65.68 -18.94
N THR A 371 18.47 65.42 -19.91
CA THR A 371 18.29 65.91 -21.28
C THR A 371 17.23 65.12 -22.03
N TYR A 372 17.10 63.82 -21.75
CA TYR A 372 16.01 63.00 -22.28
C TYR A 372 14.67 63.37 -21.61
N GLN A 373 14.66 63.55 -20.29
CA GLN A 373 13.48 64.02 -19.54
C GLN A 373 12.94 65.35 -20.09
N LYS A 374 13.83 66.32 -20.36
CA LYS A 374 13.47 67.59 -21.03
C LYS A 374 12.92 67.37 -22.44
N TYR A 375 13.43 66.37 -23.16
CA TYR A 375 12.99 66.04 -24.52
C TYR A 375 11.56 65.47 -24.53
N ILE A 376 11.24 64.55 -23.62
CA ILE A 376 9.90 63.96 -23.50
C ILE A 376 8.91 64.83 -22.71
N GLY A 377 9.39 65.91 -22.08
CA GLY A 377 8.57 66.79 -21.25
C GLY A 377 8.10 66.16 -19.93
N SER A 378 8.76 65.09 -19.48
CA SER A 378 8.48 64.38 -18.23
C SER A 378 9.76 64.28 -17.41
N TYR A 379 9.73 64.78 -16.18
CA TYR A 379 10.86 64.73 -15.24
C TYR A 379 10.78 63.54 -14.27
N SER A 380 9.74 62.73 -14.39
CA SER A 380 9.54 61.53 -13.59
C SER A 380 10.44 60.40 -14.11
N ASN A 381 11.12 59.75 -13.18
CA ASN A 381 11.85 58.52 -13.42
C ASN A 381 10.89 57.33 -13.53
N VAL A 382 11.39 56.16 -13.94
CA VAL A 382 10.54 54.97 -14.12
C VAL A 382 10.73 54.03 -12.95
N LEU A 383 9.63 53.56 -12.38
CA LEU A 383 9.61 52.54 -11.33
C LEU A 383 8.85 51.32 -11.84
N SER A 384 9.43 50.12 -11.69
CA SER A 384 8.77 48.87 -12.05
C SER A 384 7.64 48.53 -11.07
N SER A 385 6.82 47.54 -11.44
CA SER A 385 6.01 46.81 -10.47
C SER A 385 6.89 45.81 -9.70
N ALA A 386 6.35 45.26 -8.60
CA ALA A 386 7.04 44.27 -7.80
C ALA A 386 7.36 43.01 -8.63
N SER A 387 8.51 42.40 -8.40
CA SER A 387 8.81 41.04 -8.84
C SER A 387 7.89 40.02 -8.15
N PRO A 388 7.86 38.76 -8.63
CA PRO A 388 7.37 37.65 -7.82
C PRO A 388 8.06 37.60 -6.45
N ALA A 389 7.34 37.13 -5.44
CA ALA A 389 7.89 36.98 -4.09
C ALA A 389 9.01 35.93 -4.06
N VAL A 390 10.08 36.25 -3.35
CA VAL A 390 11.26 35.39 -3.20
C VAL A 390 11.58 35.19 -1.73
N THR A 391 11.84 33.94 -1.35
CA THR A 391 12.14 33.53 0.03
C THR A 391 13.53 32.91 0.08
N LEU A 392 14.38 33.38 0.99
CA LEU A 392 15.71 32.80 1.23
C LEU A 392 15.58 31.61 2.19
N LEU A 393 15.96 30.42 1.72
CA LEU A 393 15.82 29.16 2.45
C LEU A 393 17.14 28.39 2.49
N THR A 394 17.47 27.86 3.67
CA THR A 394 18.63 26.97 3.84
C THR A 394 18.29 25.60 3.27
N LYS A 395 19.03 25.15 2.24
CA LYS A 395 18.84 23.81 1.67
C LYS A 395 19.39 22.74 2.61
N LEU A 396 18.54 21.76 2.94
CA LEU A 396 18.94 20.60 3.73
C LEU A 396 19.74 19.59 2.87
N PRO A 397 20.57 18.73 3.49
CA PRO A 397 21.35 17.77 2.75
C PRO A 397 20.47 16.67 2.16
N VAL A 398 20.89 16.10 1.03
CA VAL A 398 20.21 14.99 0.34
C VAL A 398 20.89 13.67 0.72
N ALA A 399 20.09 12.65 1.04
CA ALA A 399 20.57 11.29 1.26
C ALA A 399 21.05 10.65 -0.06
N GLN A 400 22.18 9.94 -0.01
CA GLN A 400 22.80 9.29 -1.15
C GLN A 400 23.21 7.86 -0.82
N LYS A 401 23.34 6.99 -1.84
CA LYS A 401 23.79 5.60 -1.68
C LYS A 401 22.92 4.84 -0.68
N ILE A 402 21.61 4.85 -0.93
CA ILE A 402 20.64 4.12 -0.11
C ILE A 402 20.76 2.63 -0.45
N SER A 403 20.84 1.78 0.57
CA SER A 403 20.91 0.33 0.43
C SER A 403 20.24 -0.35 1.62
N PHE A 404 19.76 -1.58 1.45
CA PHE A 404 19.30 -2.43 2.54
C PHE A 404 20.42 -3.39 2.97
N ASP A 405 20.54 -3.59 4.28
CA ASP A 405 21.44 -4.58 4.88
C ASP A 405 20.61 -5.73 5.44
N ASP A 406 20.70 -6.89 4.79
CA ASP A 406 19.93 -8.10 5.13
C ASP A 406 20.27 -8.61 6.54
N ASP A 407 21.54 -8.52 6.95
CA ASP A 407 22.03 -9.08 8.21
C ASP A 407 21.51 -8.30 9.42
N SER A 408 21.47 -6.97 9.31
CA SER A 408 21.04 -6.08 10.41
C SER A 408 19.60 -5.60 10.27
N ARG A 409 18.95 -5.87 9.12
CA ARG A 409 17.63 -5.36 8.71
C ARG A 409 17.53 -3.85 8.83
N GLN A 410 18.48 -3.15 8.22
CA GLN A 410 18.56 -1.69 8.25
C GLN A 410 18.68 -1.09 6.86
N ILE A 411 18.00 0.04 6.66
CA ILE A 411 18.27 0.92 5.54
C ILE A 411 19.47 1.80 5.89
N LEU A 412 20.51 1.68 5.09
CA LEU A 412 21.77 2.41 5.22
C LEU A 412 21.84 3.48 4.14
N PHE A 413 22.30 4.67 4.49
CA PHE A 413 22.55 5.74 3.52
C PHE A 413 23.62 6.71 4.00
N MET A 414 24.11 7.53 3.08
CA MET A 414 25.18 8.50 3.31
C MET A 414 24.65 9.92 3.18
N VAL A 415 25.02 10.78 4.12
CA VAL A 415 24.70 12.21 4.08
C VAL A 415 25.97 13.02 4.15
N THR A 416 26.16 13.93 3.19
CA THR A 416 27.33 14.82 3.16
C THR A 416 26.98 16.18 3.75
N GLY A 417 27.27 16.33 5.04
CA GLY A 417 27.36 17.60 5.76
C GLY A 417 26.06 18.19 6.31
N SER A 418 26.20 18.88 7.45
CA SER A 418 25.59 20.19 7.72
C SER A 418 26.65 21.03 8.44
N LYS A 419 26.95 22.26 7.96
CA LYS A 419 27.83 23.23 8.66
C LYS A 419 27.08 23.97 9.78
N GLY A 420 25.82 23.62 10.05
CA GLY A 420 24.90 24.36 10.91
C GLY A 420 24.86 23.87 12.36
N LYS A 421 24.30 24.70 13.25
CA LYS A 421 24.06 24.44 14.68
C LYS A 421 23.00 23.36 14.97
N TYR A 422 22.29 22.86 13.95
CA TYR A 422 21.14 21.96 14.11
C TYR A 422 21.30 20.69 13.28
N GLU A 423 20.90 19.56 13.85
CA GLU A 423 20.87 18.25 13.18
C GLU A 423 19.50 18.07 12.50
N PRO A 424 19.44 17.81 11.18
CA PRO A 424 18.18 17.53 10.50
C PRO A 424 17.63 16.14 10.88
N GLU A 425 16.32 15.97 10.74
CA GLU A 425 15.64 14.67 10.85
C GLU A 425 15.63 13.97 9.49
N PHE A 426 15.88 12.67 9.48
CA PHE A 426 15.83 11.83 8.27
C PHE A 426 14.73 10.79 8.43
N ARG A 427 13.70 10.90 7.60
CA ARG A 427 12.53 10.01 7.59
C ARG A 427 12.69 9.02 6.44
N VAL A 428 12.79 7.74 6.76
CA VAL A 428 12.91 6.65 5.80
C VAL A 428 11.52 6.06 5.56
N MET A 429 11.10 6.05 4.31
CA MET A 429 9.82 5.52 3.84
C MET A 429 10.10 4.34 2.91
N LEU A 430 9.23 3.33 2.96
CA LEU A 430 9.29 2.19 2.04
C LEU A 430 8.12 2.30 1.07
N LEU A 431 8.46 2.38 -0.22
CA LEU A 431 7.48 2.48 -1.30
C LEU A 431 7.33 1.11 -1.97
N PRO A 432 6.12 0.58 -2.22
CA PRO A 432 5.98 -0.67 -2.96
C PRO A 432 6.56 -0.51 -4.37
N ALA A 433 7.40 -1.46 -4.80
CA ALA A 433 8.03 -1.42 -6.12
C ALA A 433 7.13 -2.00 -7.24
N TYR A 434 5.99 -2.58 -6.87
CA TYR A 434 5.05 -3.19 -7.82
C TYR A 434 4.11 -2.16 -8.45
N GLN A 435 3.63 -2.51 -9.64
CA GLN A 435 2.79 -1.64 -10.45
C GLN A 435 1.32 -1.77 -10.04
N PRO A 436 0.60 -0.66 -9.81
CA PRO A 436 -0.83 -0.67 -10.06
C PRO A 436 -1.06 -1.00 -11.53
N SER A 437 -2.26 -1.44 -11.91
CA SER A 437 -2.65 -1.57 -13.31
C SER A 437 -2.83 -0.16 -13.91
N THR A 438 -1.72 0.53 -14.16
CA THR A 438 -1.69 1.90 -14.67
C THR A 438 -1.71 1.88 -16.19
N GLY A 439 -2.90 1.92 -16.76
CA GLY A 439 -3.06 2.56 -18.06
C GLY A 439 -2.97 4.06 -17.80
N GLY A 440 -2.16 4.81 -18.57
CA GLY A 440 -2.24 6.27 -18.53
C GLY A 440 -3.63 6.76 -18.93
N LEU A 441 -3.91 8.06 -18.77
CA LEU A 441 -5.18 8.68 -19.14
C LEU A 441 -5.63 8.23 -20.56
N MET A 442 -6.78 7.57 -20.65
CA MET A 442 -7.36 7.01 -21.90
C MET A 442 -6.57 5.87 -22.56
N VAL A 443 -5.59 5.26 -21.86
CA VAL A 443 -4.85 4.08 -22.31
C VAL A 443 -5.35 2.85 -21.54
N ALA A 444 -5.45 1.71 -22.22
CA ALA A 444 -5.76 0.45 -21.55
C ALA A 444 -4.69 0.15 -20.48
N PRO A 445 -5.04 -0.49 -19.35
CA PRO A 445 -4.07 -0.95 -18.37
C PRO A 445 -2.98 -1.76 -19.07
N LEU A 446 -1.75 -1.27 -19.05
CA LEU A 446 -0.62 -2.03 -19.55
C LEU A 446 -0.23 -3.04 -18.46
N PRO A 447 0.01 -4.32 -18.81
CA PRO A 447 0.62 -5.25 -17.87
C PRO A 447 2.01 -4.75 -17.48
N PRO A 448 2.54 -5.16 -16.30
CA PRO A 448 3.83 -4.70 -15.87
C PRO A 448 4.95 -5.07 -16.84
N GLU A 449 5.48 -4.08 -17.55
CA GLU A 449 6.70 -4.24 -18.33
C GLU A 449 7.90 -4.21 -17.38
N ALA A 450 8.67 -5.30 -17.37
CA ALA A 450 9.93 -5.39 -16.67
C ALA A 450 10.95 -4.45 -17.32
N GLY A 451 11.11 -3.23 -16.81
CA GLY A 451 12.26 -2.40 -17.16
C GLY A 451 12.13 -0.87 -17.15
N CYS A 452 10.98 -0.27 -16.84
CA CYS A 452 10.84 1.19 -16.85
C CYS A 452 10.40 1.73 -15.49
N SER A 453 11.23 2.60 -14.88
CA SER A 453 11.06 3.33 -13.60
C SER A 453 10.54 2.51 -12.42
N ALA A 454 11.37 2.34 -11.38
CA ALA A 454 11.03 1.53 -10.21
C ALA A 454 9.73 1.97 -9.50
N LEU A 455 9.35 3.25 -9.60
CA LEU A 455 8.14 3.79 -8.99
C LEU A 455 7.05 4.08 -10.04
N ASN A 456 5.89 3.43 -9.91
CA ASN A 456 4.77 3.50 -10.85
C ASN A 456 3.52 4.18 -10.28
N PHE A 457 3.69 4.94 -9.20
CA PHE A 457 2.65 5.81 -8.64
C PHE A 457 3.24 7.19 -8.33
N TYR A 458 2.36 8.17 -8.16
CA TYR A 458 2.74 9.57 -7.98
C TYR A 458 3.31 9.81 -6.58
N PHE A 459 4.62 10.06 -6.48
CA PHE A 459 5.28 10.41 -5.21
C PHE A 459 6.26 11.55 -5.42
N ASN A 460 6.24 12.54 -4.53
CA ASN A 460 7.13 13.69 -4.59
C ASN A 460 7.43 14.22 -3.18
N GLN A 461 8.28 15.24 -3.10
CA GLN A 461 8.68 15.82 -1.81
C GLN A 461 7.50 16.36 -0.99
N SER A 462 6.49 16.95 -1.64
CA SER A 462 5.29 17.46 -0.95
C SER A 462 4.50 16.31 -0.31
N ILE A 463 4.37 15.19 -1.03
CA ILE A 463 3.74 13.96 -0.54
C ILE A 463 4.53 13.37 0.62
N ALA A 464 5.84 13.22 0.47
CA ALA A 464 6.72 12.71 1.52
C ALA A 464 6.57 13.51 2.83
N MET A 465 6.38 14.82 2.75
CA MET A 465 6.18 15.67 3.93
C MET A 465 4.86 15.41 4.69
N GLN A 466 3.85 14.84 4.03
CA GLN A 466 2.54 14.53 4.61
C GLN A 466 2.42 13.08 5.08
N VAL A 467 3.44 12.24 4.85
CA VAL A 467 3.44 10.85 5.33
C VAL A 467 3.36 10.84 6.86
N SER A 468 2.42 10.07 7.39
CA SER A 468 2.20 9.90 8.83
C SER A 468 3.45 9.32 9.51
N SER A 469 3.69 9.69 10.77
CA SER A 469 4.77 9.10 11.59
C SER A 469 4.64 7.61 11.81
N ALA A 470 3.47 7.02 11.56
CA ALA A 470 3.28 5.57 11.57
C ALA A 470 3.89 4.87 10.34
N ASN A 471 4.10 5.59 9.23
CA ASN A 471 4.47 5.04 7.93
C ASN A 471 5.91 5.42 7.52
N TYR A 472 6.73 5.91 8.46
CA TYR A 472 8.15 6.15 8.24
C TYR A 472 8.97 5.82 9.49
N GLN A 473 10.24 5.48 9.29
CA GLN A 473 11.20 5.28 10.37
C GLN A 473 12.19 6.44 10.43
N LEU A 474 12.51 6.91 11.64
CA LEU A 474 13.60 7.88 11.84
C LEU A 474 14.96 7.19 11.77
N ALA A 475 15.86 7.71 10.95
CA ALA A 475 17.24 7.25 10.90
C ALA A 475 18.08 7.86 12.02
N HIS A 476 19.08 7.11 12.47
CA HIS A 476 20.08 7.54 13.45
C HIS A 476 21.48 7.52 12.83
N ILE A 477 22.40 8.30 13.41
CA ILE A 477 23.79 8.33 12.96
C ILE A 477 24.49 7.07 13.47
N GLU A 478 24.94 6.23 12.55
CA GLU A 478 25.69 5.01 12.87
C GLU A 478 27.19 5.30 12.98
N SER A 479 27.74 6.09 12.05
CA SER A 479 29.13 6.53 12.12
C SER A 479 29.38 7.84 11.37
N SER A 480 30.46 8.55 11.74
CA SER A 480 30.85 9.82 11.10
C SER A 480 32.30 9.74 10.63
N LYS A 481 32.57 10.10 9.36
CA LYS A 481 33.92 10.16 8.78
C LYS A 481 34.15 11.49 8.09
N VAL A 482 35.38 11.99 8.10
CA VAL A 482 35.77 13.16 7.31
C VAL A 482 36.32 12.70 5.97
N LYS A 483 35.69 13.09 4.86
CA LYS A 483 36.19 12.87 3.50
C LYS A 483 36.35 14.22 2.80
N SER A 484 37.55 14.50 2.27
CA SER A 484 37.85 15.74 1.54
C SER A 484 37.45 17.02 2.28
N GLY A 485 37.70 17.08 3.60
CA GLY A 485 37.36 18.23 4.45
C GLY A 485 35.87 18.40 4.78
N LYS A 486 34.99 17.50 4.32
CA LYS A 486 33.55 17.48 4.67
C LYS A 486 33.26 16.32 5.63
N ARG A 487 32.43 16.57 6.66
CA ARG A 487 31.86 15.50 7.49
C ARG A 487 30.81 14.74 6.68
N VAL A 488 30.96 13.43 6.64
CA VAL A 488 30.04 12.49 6.00
C VAL A 488 29.51 11.56 7.09
N HIS A 489 28.19 11.52 7.24
CA HIS A 489 27.51 10.65 8.19
C HIS A 489 27.00 9.41 7.45
N ARG A 490 27.26 8.22 8.01
CA ARG A 490 26.56 6.99 7.66
C ARG A 490 25.36 6.89 8.59
N MET A 491 24.19 6.85 8.00
CA MET A 491 22.90 6.82 8.66
C MET A 491 22.32 5.41 8.55
N ALA A 492 21.56 5.01 9.56
CA ALA A 492 20.86 3.74 9.60
C ALA A 492 19.43 3.90 10.11
N ALA A 493 18.47 3.19 9.52
CA ALA A 493 17.10 3.09 10.00
C ALA A 493 16.68 1.62 10.05
N ALA A 494 16.16 1.17 11.20
CA ALA A 494 15.69 -0.20 11.37
C ALA A 494 14.40 -0.46 10.59
N VAL A 495 14.23 -1.67 10.07
CA VAL A 495 12.99 -2.14 9.43
C VAL A 495 12.37 -3.22 10.32
N PRO A 496 11.55 -2.84 11.32
CA PRO A 496 10.91 -3.81 12.21
C PRO A 496 9.83 -4.62 11.49
N ASP A 497 9.40 -5.73 12.10
CA ASP A 497 8.40 -6.65 11.51
C ASP A 497 7.00 -6.04 11.40
N ASP A 498 6.69 -5.05 12.24
CA ASP A 498 5.42 -4.31 12.22
C ASP A 498 5.47 -3.05 11.36
N MET A 499 6.58 -2.82 10.63
CA MET A 499 6.69 -1.69 9.71
C MET A 499 5.65 -1.82 8.58
N THR A 500 5.11 -0.68 8.18
CA THR A 500 4.23 -0.57 7.03
C THR A 500 4.94 0.10 5.87
N ASP A 501 4.37 -0.05 4.68
CA ASP A 501 4.69 0.82 3.54
C ASP A 501 4.21 2.27 3.78
N ASN A 502 4.48 3.14 2.81
CA ASN A 502 4.05 4.55 2.84
C ASN A 502 2.52 4.75 2.85
N PHE A 503 1.75 3.75 2.44
CA PHE A 503 0.28 3.77 2.43
C PHE A 503 -0.32 3.23 3.73
N GLY A 504 0.48 2.60 4.58
CA GLY A 504 0.06 2.01 5.86
C GLY A 504 -0.29 0.53 5.77
N ASN A 505 0.03 -0.14 4.66
CA ASN A 505 -0.13 -1.59 4.54
C ASN A 505 1.08 -2.30 5.17
N PRO A 506 0.88 -3.43 5.89
CA PRO A 506 1.99 -4.25 6.35
C PRO A 506 2.90 -4.68 5.19
N LEU A 507 4.20 -4.76 5.45
CA LEU A 507 5.15 -5.23 4.42
C LEU A 507 4.87 -6.69 4.05
N ILE A 508 4.80 -6.96 2.74
CA ILE A 508 4.54 -8.28 2.19
C ILE A 508 5.86 -9.05 2.09
N ALA A 509 5.88 -10.26 2.62
CA ALA A 509 7.04 -11.12 2.60
C ALA A 509 7.48 -11.47 1.17
N GLY A 510 8.74 -11.21 0.83
CA GLY A 510 9.28 -11.49 -0.51
C GLY A 510 8.90 -10.44 -1.56
N ALA A 511 8.14 -9.41 -1.19
CA ALA A 511 7.85 -8.27 -2.05
C ALA A 511 9.04 -7.30 -2.10
N SER A 512 9.14 -6.57 -3.21
CA SER A 512 10.15 -5.55 -3.45
C SER A 512 9.67 -4.16 -3.03
N TYR A 513 10.51 -3.40 -2.34
CA TYR A 513 10.24 -2.04 -1.86
C TYR A 513 11.37 -1.08 -2.23
N ILE A 514 11.06 0.19 -2.47
CA ILE A 514 12.01 1.25 -2.78
C ILE A 514 12.16 2.14 -1.53
N PRO A 515 13.34 2.18 -0.91
CA PRO A 515 13.59 3.02 0.24
C PRO A 515 13.83 4.46 -0.19
N VAL A 516 13.06 5.38 0.36
CA VAL A 516 13.15 6.81 0.08
C VAL A 516 13.36 7.58 1.37
N VAL A 517 14.26 8.57 1.34
CA VAL A 517 14.63 9.35 2.52
C VAL A 517 14.24 10.80 2.34
N LEU A 518 13.36 11.30 3.20
CA LEU A 518 13.05 12.71 3.32
C LEU A 518 13.87 13.34 4.44
N THR A 519 14.57 14.42 4.13
CA THR A 519 15.29 15.24 5.10
C THR A 519 14.45 16.45 5.46
N THR A 520 14.11 16.58 6.75
CA THR A 520 13.32 17.69 7.30
C THR A 520 14.08 18.42 8.42
N PRO A 521 13.72 19.68 8.72
CA PRO A 521 14.20 20.34 9.92
C PRO A 521 13.82 19.54 11.16
N ALA A 522 14.67 19.53 12.18
CA ALA A 522 14.34 18.89 13.45
C ALA A 522 13.12 19.54 14.12
N SER A 523 12.41 18.72 14.89
CA SER A 523 11.29 19.14 15.73
C SER A 523 11.70 20.27 16.67
N GLY A 524 11.00 21.41 16.58
CA GLY A 524 11.27 22.60 17.40
C GLY A 524 12.08 23.70 16.73
N VAL A 525 12.49 23.52 15.46
CA VAL A 525 13.12 24.59 14.65
C VAL A 525 12.05 25.26 13.77
N ASP A 526 12.22 26.55 13.49
CA ASP A 526 11.38 27.27 12.52
C ASP A 526 11.52 26.66 11.12
N GLN A 527 10.52 25.87 10.73
CA GLN A 527 10.50 25.16 9.46
C GLN A 527 10.52 26.14 8.27
N GLY A 528 10.04 27.37 8.45
CA GLY A 528 9.99 28.40 7.41
C GLY A 528 11.36 28.86 6.92
N CYS A 529 12.45 28.56 7.64
CA CYS A 529 13.81 28.94 7.26
C CYS A 529 14.54 27.90 6.38
N TYR A 530 13.93 26.74 6.15
CA TYR A 530 14.60 25.58 5.56
C TYR A 530 13.83 25.01 4.38
N ALA A 531 14.57 24.57 3.36
CA ALA A 531 14.03 23.77 2.27
C ALA A 531 14.35 22.30 2.53
N SER A 532 13.30 21.50 2.78
CA SER A 532 13.38 20.04 2.87
C SER A 532 13.96 19.44 1.58
N SER A 533 14.45 18.21 1.65
CA SER A 533 15.06 17.54 0.50
C SER A 533 14.71 16.06 0.48
N LEU A 534 14.30 15.55 -0.67
CA LEU A 534 14.00 14.14 -0.89
C LEU A 534 15.16 13.45 -1.59
N SER A 535 15.43 12.19 -1.25
CA SER A 535 16.35 11.36 -2.01
C SER A 535 15.83 11.10 -3.43
N ALA A 536 16.71 10.63 -4.30
CA ALA A 536 16.31 10.22 -5.64
C ALA A 536 15.35 9.01 -5.58
N LEU A 537 14.39 8.97 -6.52
CA LEU A 537 13.35 7.93 -6.59
C LEU A 537 13.75 6.76 -7.51
N ASP A 538 14.88 6.88 -8.20
CA ASP A 538 15.50 5.87 -9.07
C ASP A 538 16.41 4.91 -8.29
N THR A 539 16.02 4.58 -7.06
CA THR A 539 16.79 3.66 -6.21
C THR A 539 16.39 2.23 -6.53
N ASP A 540 17.35 1.30 -6.50
CA ASP A 540 17.09 -0.13 -6.74
C ASP A 540 16.09 -0.68 -5.70
N PRO A 541 15.04 -1.40 -6.13
CA PRO A 541 14.15 -2.10 -5.21
C PRO A 541 14.92 -3.12 -4.37
N VAL A 542 14.55 -3.21 -3.09
CA VAL A 542 15.07 -4.19 -2.12
C VAL A 542 13.97 -5.14 -1.71
N ILE A 543 14.28 -6.43 -1.66
CA ILE A 543 13.35 -7.47 -1.24
C ILE A 543 13.39 -7.55 0.28
N ILE A 544 12.23 -7.41 0.92
CA ILE A 544 12.12 -7.53 2.37
C ILE A 544 11.68 -8.97 2.69
N ILE A 545 12.56 -9.74 3.32
CA ILE A 545 12.30 -11.10 3.77
C ILE A 545 11.92 -11.05 5.25
N PRO A 546 10.77 -11.60 5.68
CA PRO A 546 10.38 -11.63 7.08
C PRO A 546 11.34 -12.51 7.90
N SER A 547 11.43 -12.24 9.20
CA SER A 547 12.15 -13.07 10.16
C SER A 547 11.58 -14.51 10.18
N GLU A 548 12.44 -15.53 10.33
CA GLU A 548 12.03 -16.95 10.37
C GLU A 548 10.96 -17.25 11.44
N ASP A 549 10.88 -16.43 12.50
CA ASP A 549 9.88 -16.55 13.57
C ASP A 549 8.42 -16.29 13.11
N HIS A 550 8.21 -15.57 12.00
CA HIS A 550 6.86 -15.25 11.52
C HIS A 550 6.23 -16.35 10.64
N LEU A 551 7.01 -17.26 10.07
CA LEU A 551 6.50 -18.42 9.32
C LEU A 551 5.73 -19.41 10.21
N GLY A 552 5.94 -19.37 11.53
CA GLY A 552 5.20 -20.17 12.50
C GLY A 552 3.78 -19.68 12.81
N GLN A 553 3.43 -18.43 12.45
CA GLN A 553 2.14 -17.82 12.79
C GLN A 553 1.11 -17.79 11.64
N LEU A 554 1.49 -18.21 10.43
CA LEU A 554 0.57 -18.38 9.29
C LEU A 554 -0.25 -19.69 9.35
N GLN A 555 -0.19 -20.43 10.45
CA GLN A 555 -1.22 -21.41 10.75
C GLN A 555 -2.46 -20.69 11.29
N PRO A 556 -3.67 -20.92 10.72
CA PRO A 556 -4.88 -20.35 11.29
C PRO A 556 -5.02 -20.86 12.73
N SER A 557 -4.96 -19.94 13.68
CA SER A 557 -5.37 -20.19 15.05
C SER A 557 -6.83 -20.62 15.01
N ALA A 558 -7.07 -21.90 15.28
CA ALA A 558 -8.41 -22.41 15.54
C ALA A 558 -8.98 -21.61 16.72
N SER A 559 -9.86 -20.67 16.45
CA SER A 559 -10.62 -19.97 17.47
C SER A 559 -11.44 -21.00 18.22
N THR A 560 -10.96 -21.38 19.41
CA THR A 560 -11.71 -22.19 20.36
C THR A 560 -12.76 -21.26 20.95
N ALA A 561 -13.89 -21.11 20.27
CA ALA A 561 -15.09 -20.57 20.89
C ALA A 561 -15.52 -21.54 21.98
N GLN A 562 -15.24 -21.18 23.23
CA GLN A 562 -15.81 -21.84 24.40
C GLN A 562 -17.34 -21.78 24.29
N VAL A 563 -17.94 -22.96 24.16
CA VAL A 563 -19.37 -23.18 24.35
C VAL A 563 -19.67 -22.91 25.83
N THR A 564 -20.27 -21.76 26.13
CA THR A 564 -20.98 -21.57 27.39
C THR A 564 -22.41 -22.08 27.23
N ASP A 565 -22.71 -23.19 27.89
CA ASP A 565 -24.06 -23.69 28.12
C ASP A 565 -24.95 -22.58 28.72
N LYS A 566 -26.03 -22.23 28.00
CA LYS A 566 -27.20 -21.53 28.57
C LYS A 566 -28.50 -22.05 27.92
N ASP A 567 -29.06 -23.05 28.60
CA ASP A 567 -30.46 -23.17 29.00
C ASP A 567 -31.57 -22.91 27.96
N ASP A 568 -32.02 -24.01 27.35
CA ASP A 568 -33.28 -24.15 26.62
C ASP A 568 -34.50 -24.00 27.54
N SER A 569 -35.09 -22.80 27.64
CA SER A 569 -36.38 -22.67 28.35
C SER A 569 -37.35 -21.55 27.91
N GLU A 570 -37.27 -21.01 26.68
CA GLU A 570 -38.28 -20.01 26.22
C GLU A 570 -39.07 -20.32 24.93
N GLU A 571 -38.66 -21.25 24.06
CA GLU A 571 -39.38 -21.46 22.78
C GLU A 571 -40.61 -22.39 22.82
N LYS A 572 -40.97 -22.94 23.99
CA LYS A 572 -42.13 -23.86 24.13
C LYS A 572 -43.46 -23.19 24.53
N LYS A 573 -43.50 -21.86 24.72
CA LYS A 573 -44.72 -21.15 25.17
C LYS A 573 -45.57 -20.48 24.09
N THR A 574 -45.11 -20.39 22.84
CA THR A 574 -45.80 -19.62 21.77
C THR A 574 -46.62 -20.45 20.79
N ARG A 575 -46.72 -21.78 20.95
CA ARG A 575 -47.51 -22.66 20.05
C ARG A 575 -48.85 -23.18 20.60
N ARG A 576 -49.31 -22.71 21.76
CA ARG A 576 -50.58 -23.19 22.39
C ARG A 576 -51.75 -22.19 22.42
N SER A 577 -51.61 -20.97 21.90
CA SER A 577 -52.67 -19.95 21.96
C SER A 577 -53.48 -19.74 20.67
N ALA A 578 -53.20 -20.46 19.58
CA ALA A 578 -53.84 -20.21 18.27
C ALA A 578 -54.91 -21.25 17.85
N LYS A 579 -55.58 -21.94 18.80
CA LYS A 579 -56.59 -22.97 18.46
C LYS A 579 -57.92 -22.82 19.21
N LYS A 580 -58.33 -21.59 19.50
CA LYS A 580 -59.64 -21.29 20.08
C LYS A 580 -60.07 -19.90 19.61
N ASN A 581 -60.82 -19.86 18.50
CA ASN A 581 -61.80 -18.83 18.10
C ASN A 581 -62.06 -18.95 16.60
N GLU A 582 -62.91 -19.90 16.22
CA GLU A 582 -63.64 -19.88 14.95
C GLU A 582 -64.84 -20.82 15.09
N ALA A 583 -65.90 -20.28 15.70
CA ALA A 583 -67.28 -20.73 15.59
C ALA A 583 -68.16 -19.53 16.01
N ASP A 584 -69.20 -19.29 15.20
CA ASP A 584 -70.34 -18.40 15.40
C ASP A 584 -70.15 -16.91 15.08
N ASP A 585 -70.57 -16.50 13.89
CA ASP A 585 -71.84 -15.75 13.78
C ASP A 585 -72.43 -15.81 12.35
N GLU A 586 -73.69 -16.23 12.28
CA GLU A 586 -74.60 -16.23 11.13
C GLU A 586 -75.33 -14.88 10.98
N GLN A 587 -75.96 -14.68 9.81
CA GLN A 587 -77.05 -13.72 9.47
C GLN A 587 -76.67 -12.26 9.21
N GLU A 588 -76.69 -11.82 7.94
CA GLU A 588 -77.87 -11.26 7.22
C GLU A 588 -77.63 -11.26 5.70
#